data_AF-K2GHN1-F1
#
_entry.id   AF-K2GHN1-F1
#
_cell.length_a   1.000
_cell.length_b   1.000
_cell.length_c   1.000
_cell.angle_alpha   90.00
_cell.angle_beta   90.00
_cell.angle_gamma   90.00
#
_symmetry.space_group_name_H-M   'P 1'
#
loop_
_entity.id
_entity.type
_entity.pdbx_description
1 polymer ?
#
loop_
_entity_poly.entity_id
_entity_poly.type
_entity_poly.pdbx_seq_one_letter_code
_entity_poly.pdbx_strand_id
1 'polypeptide(L)'
;MERSQMIPLLFQFQYLLQNKIVYRYKFPESTAYKKLQFYSYGLLKERISKIILNQFGTASPHAMTRVREFVLASKHEIAGEINVDESVFEVLLTECLLLQGNAHVFGEQLLLSMFQLGLQRYISSIDQRKTKWINEGKLNTFNEKYVELPITPSPTSYSSFYGLKY
;
A
#
# COMPACT_ATOMS: atom_id res chain seq x y z
N MET A 1 -10.96 -26.70 -1.25
CA MET A 1 -10.47 -25.32 -1.18
C MET A 1 -8.96 -25.35 -1.25
N GLU A 2 -8.41 -25.24 -2.46
CA GLU A 2 -6.96 -25.15 -2.65
C GLU A 2 -6.49 -23.83 -2.05
N ARG A 3 -5.65 -23.91 -1.02
CA ARG A 3 -4.91 -22.74 -0.54
C ARG A 3 -3.94 -22.36 -1.65
N SER A 4 -4.31 -21.40 -2.49
CA SER A 4 -3.38 -20.78 -3.43
C SER A 4 -2.17 -20.30 -2.61
N GLN A 5 -1.02 -20.96 -2.76
CA GLN A 5 0.17 -20.61 -2.02
C GLN A 5 0.62 -19.24 -2.52
N MET A 6 0.42 -18.22 -1.69
CA MET A 6 0.84 -16.87 -1.99
C MET A 6 2.37 -16.87 -2.06
N ILE A 7 2.94 -16.66 -3.25
CA ILE A 7 4.39 -16.66 -3.46
C ILE A 7 4.97 -15.48 -2.66
N PRO A 8 5.96 -15.68 -1.78
CA PRO A 8 6.55 -14.58 -1.01
C PRO A 8 7.12 -13.48 -1.91
N LEU A 9 6.96 -12.21 -1.50
CA LEU A 9 7.39 -11.03 -2.27
C LEU A 9 8.86 -11.11 -2.70
N LEU A 10 9.73 -11.59 -1.81
CA LEU A 10 11.15 -11.74 -2.09
C LEU A 10 11.42 -12.67 -3.28
N PHE A 11 10.70 -13.79 -3.40
CA PHE A 11 10.87 -14.72 -4.53
C PHE A 11 10.38 -14.12 -5.85
N GLN A 12 9.24 -13.42 -5.81
CA GLN A 12 8.74 -12.71 -7.00
C GLN A 12 9.73 -11.64 -7.45
N PHE A 13 10.30 -10.89 -6.50
CA PHE A 13 11.31 -9.88 -6.78
C PHE A 13 12.57 -10.50 -7.39
N GLN A 14 13.09 -11.59 -6.81
CA GLN A 14 14.24 -12.32 -7.35
C GLN A 14 13.99 -12.78 -8.79
N TYR A 15 12.80 -13.29 -9.10
CA TYR A 15 12.42 -13.65 -10.47
C TYR A 15 12.49 -12.46 -11.43
N LEU A 16 11.97 -11.29 -11.03
CA LEU A 16 12.02 -10.08 -11.86
C LEU A 16 13.47 -9.62 -12.12
N LEU A 17 14.35 -9.75 -11.12
CA LEU A 17 15.76 -9.41 -11.25
C LEU A 17 16.52 -10.38 -12.18
N GLN A 18 16.32 -11.69 -12.00
CA GLN A 18 16.97 -12.71 -12.82
C GLN A 18 16.61 -12.57 -14.29
N ASN A 19 15.36 -12.21 -14.59
CA ASN A 19 14.86 -12.00 -15.94
C ASN A 19 15.09 -10.58 -16.47
N LYS A 20 15.77 -9.70 -15.70
CA LYS A 20 16.05 -8.30 -16.08
C LYS A 20 14.79 -7.52 -16.47
N ILE A 21 13.65 -7.82 -15.84
CA ILE A 21 12.37 -7.17 -16.12
C ILE A 21 12.35 -5.79 -15.44
N VAL A 22 12.90 -5.71 -14.22
CA VAL A 22 12.92 -4.50 -13.40
C VAL A 22 14.35 -4.25 -12.93
N TYR A 23 14.92 -3.12 -13.33
CA TYR A 23 16.34 -2.84 -13.07
C TYR A 23 16.71 -1.36 -13.03
N ARG A 24 15.83 -0.45 -13.47
CA ARG A 24 16.18 0.98 -13.59
C ARG A 24 16.43 1.63 -12.25
N TYR A 25 15.83 1.11 -11.17
CA TYR A 25 16.10 1.57 -9.79
C TYR A 25 17.58 1.45 -9.38
N LYS A 26 18.38 0.63 -10.07
CA LYS A 26 19.82 0.44 -9.78
C LYS A 26 20.73 1.53 -10.39
N PHE A 27 20.19 2.42 -11.22
CA PHE A 27 20.96 3.38 -12.01
C PHE A 27 20.52 4.84 -11.75
N PRO A 28 20.81 5.39 -10.55
CA PRO A 28 20.33 6.71 -10.12
C PRO A 28 20.75 7.88 -11.02
N GLU A 29 21.89 7.74 -11.69
CA GLU A 29 22.41 8.71 -12.64
C GLU A 29 21.60 8.79 -13.94
N SER A 30 20.88 7.73 -14.28
CA SER A 30 20.19 7.59 -15.57
C SER A 30 18.96 8.51 -15.69
N THR A 31 18.70 8.97 -16.92
CA THR A 31 17.48 9.75 -17.23
C THR A 31 16.21 8.93 -16.95
N ALA A 32 16.26 7.61 -17.16
CA ALA A 32 15.13 6.73 -16.91
C ALA A 32 14.78 6.68 -15.41
N TYR A 33 15.78 6.54 -14.54
CA TYR A 33 15.59 6.61 -13.09
C TYR A 33 14.98 7.96 -12.67
N LYS A 34 15.57 9.08 -13.13
CA LYS A 34 15.10 10.43 -12.76
C LYS A 34 13.65 10.67 -13.19
N LYS A 35 13.24 10.17 -14.36
CA LYS A 35 11.85 10.22 -14.81
C LYS A 35 10.93 9.40 -13.89
N LEU A 36 11.31 8.16 -13.58
CA LEU A 36 10.53 7.31 -12.68
C LEU A 36 10.41 7.94 -11.28
N GLN A 37 11.51 8.47 -10.75
CA GLN A 37 11.54 9.19 -9.49
C GLN A 37 10.57 10.38 -9.50
N PHE A 38 10.59 11.20 -10.55
CA PHE A 38 9.68 12.33 -10.69
C PHE A 38 8.20 11.92 -10.67
N TYR A 39 7.82 10.82 -11.34
CA TYR A 39 6.43 10.35 -11.37
C TYR A 39 5.99 9.60 -10.11
N SER A 40 6.94 9.06 -9.35
CA SER A 40 6.66 8.09 -8.28
C SER A 40 5.71 8.63 -7.22
N TYR A 41 5.98 9.81 -6.68
CA TYR A 41 5.14 10.42 -5.63
C TYR A 41 3.68 10.57 -6.06
N GLY A 42 3.44 11.08 -7.27
CA GLY A 42 2.09 11.30 -7.80
C GLY A 42 1.36 9.98 -8.05
N LEU A 43 2.03 9.02 -8.69
CA LEU A 43 1.46 7.71 -8.99
C LEU A 43 1.09 6.94 -7.71
N LEU A 44 2.00 6.88 -6.74
CA LEU A 44 1.75 6.17 -5.47
C LEU A 44 0.58 6.77 -4.71
N LYS A 45 0.53 8.11 -4.62
CA LYS A 45 -0.56 8.80 -3.95
C LYS A 45 -1.90 8.54 -4.64
N GLU A 46 -1.94 8.56 -5.97
CA GLU A 46 -3.13 8.23 -6.76
C GLU A 46 -3.60 6.80 -6.47
N ARG A 47 -2.70 5.81 -6.63
CA ARG A 47 -3.03 4.40 -6.44
C ARG A 47 -3.50 4.08 -5.04
N ILE A 48 -2.80 4.55 -4.01
CA ILE A 48 -3.21 4.35 -2.61
C ILE A 48 -4.57 5.01 -2.36
N SER A 49 -4.79 6.23 -2.86
CA SER A 49 -6.08 6.93 -2.69
C SER A 49 -7.21 6.15 -3.36
N LYS A 50 -6.97 5.54 -4.52
CA LYS A 50 -7.93 4.69 -5.21
C LYS A 50 -8.28 3.44 -4.40
N ILE A 51 -7.29 2.77 -3.80
CA ILE A 51 -7.53 1.61 -2.91
C ILE A 51 -8.39 2.03 -1.72
N ILE A 52 -8.05 3.16 -1.07
CA ILE A 52 -8.81 3.70 0.07
C ILE A 52 -10.25 4.02 -0.32
N LEU A 53 -10.46 4.73 -1.44
CA LEU A 53 -11.80 5.10 -1.91
C LEU A 53 -12.65 3.87 -2.24
N ASN A 54 -12.05 2.83 -2.82
CA ASN A 54 -12.76 1.59 -3.13
C ASN A 54 -13.21 0.83 -1.87
N GLN A 55 -12.44 0.89 -0.78
CA GLN A 55 -12.76 0.18 0.46
C GLN A 55 -13.57 1.02 1.46
N PHE A 56 -13.37 2.34 1.46
CA PHE A 56 -13.86 3.26 2.48
C PHE A 56 -14.50 4.51 1.88
N GLY A 57 -15.12 4.41 0.69
CA GLY A 57 -15.66 5.56 -0.04
C GLY A 57 -16.72 6.38 0.69
N THR A 58 -17.31 5.85 1.77
CA THR A 58 -18.25 6.55 2.66
C THR A 58 -17.60 7.18 3.89
N ALA A 59 -16.32 6.93 4.13
CA ALA A 59 -15.58 7.48 5.25
C ALA A 59 -15.32 8.98 5.08
N SER A 60 -15.03 9.67 6.19
CA SER A 60 -14.70 11.09 6.12
C SER A 60 -13.40 11.35 5.33
N PRO A 61 -13.29 12.46 4.57
CA PRO A 61 -12.05 12.82 3.88
C PRO A 61 -10.83 12.92 4.81
N HIS A 62 -11.05 13.27 6.07
CA HIS A 62 -10.01 13.30 7.09
C HIS A 62 -9.50 11.90 7.43
N ALA A 63 -10.40 10.94 7.69
CA ALA A 63 -10.02 9.55 7.97
C ALA A 63 -9.28 8.92 6.78
N MET A 64 -9.79 9.10 5.56
CA MET A 64 -9.12 8.63 4.34
C MET A 64 -7.73 9.24 4.15
N THR A 65 -7.57 10.54 4.47
CA THR A 65 -6.25 11.20 4.41
C THR A 65 -5.30 10.62 5.45
N ARG A 66 -5.76 10.37 6.67
CA ARG A 66 -4.95 9.73 7.72
C ARG A 66 -4.52 8.32 7.33
N VAL A 67 -5.43 7.47 6.85
CA VAL A 67 -5.06 6.13 6.39
C VAL A 67 -3.96 6.21 5.34
N ARG A 68 -4.09 7.10 4.35
CA ARG A 68 -3.06 7.29 3.32
C ARG A 68 -1.69 7.68 3.90
N GLU A 69 -1.65 8.54 4.92
CA GLU A 69 -0.40 8.89 5.61
C GLU A 69 0.27 7.66 6.22
N PHE A 70 -0.50 6.82 6.92
CA PHE A 70 0.01 5.57 7.49
C PHE A 70 0.47 4.56 6.42
N VAL A 71 -0.24 4.48 5.29
CA VAL A 71 0.15 3.62 4.15
C VAL A 71 1.41 4.13 3.46
N LEU A 72 1.60 5.43 3.32
CA LEU A 72 2.86 5.96 2.78
C LEU A 72 4.02 5.74 3.75
N ALA A 73 3.77 5.81 5.05
CA ALA A 73 4.77 5.57 6.08
C ALA A 73 5.22 4.10 6.18
N SER A 74 4.45 3.14 5.67
CA SER A 74 4.81 1.71 5.70
C SER A 74 5.80 1.30 4.59
N LYS A 75 6.19 2.24 3.72
CA LYS A 75 7.12 1.97 2.60
C LYS A 75 8.47 1.42 3.06
N HIS A 76 8.97 1.89 4.21
CA HIS A 76 10.27 1.51 4.76
C HIS A 76 10.32 0.01 5.07
N GLU A 77 9.27 -0.51 5.70
CA GLU A 77 9.18 -1.92 6.07
C GLU A 77 9.02 -2.81 4.85
N ILE A 78 8.19 -2.40 3.88
CA ILE A 78 8.01 -3.17 2.64
C ILE A 78 9.31 -3.19 1.82
N ALA A 79 10.06 -2.09 1.78
CA ALA A 79 11.38 -2.05 1.17
C ALA A 79 12.35 -3.04 1.86
N GLY A 80 12.30 -3.10 3.20
CA GLY A 80 13.05 -4.06 4.00
C GLY A 80 12.70 -5.53 3.69
N GLU A 81 11.42 -5.86 3.49
CA GLU A 81 10.97 -7.24 3.17
C GLU A 81 11.57 -7.78 1.86
N ILE A 82 11.84 -6.90 0.90
CA ILE A 82 12.45 -7.26 -0.39
C ILE A 82 13.94 -6.93 -0.47
N ASN A 83 14.56 -6.52 0.64
CA ASN A 83 15.97 -6.11 0.74
C ASN A 83 16.36 -5.00 -0.26
N VAL A 84 15.52 -3.97 -0.37
CA VAL A 84 15.76 -2.79 -1.22
C VAL A 84 15.89 -1.55 -0.35
N ASP A 85 16.79 -0.65 -0.73
CA ASP A 85 16.94 0.64 -0.04
C ASP A 85 15.68 1.51 -0.21
N GLU A 86 15.22 2.14 0.87
CA GLU A 86 14.05 3.00 0.88
C GLU A 86 14.14 4.12 -0.16
N SER A 87 15.33 4.68 -0.38
CA SER A 87 15.58 5.79 -1.31
C SER A 87 15.30 5.43 -2.77
N VAL A 88 15.33 4.14 -3.13
CA VAL A 88 15.07 3.64 -4.49
C VAL A 88 13.78 2.85 -4.61
N PHE A 89 13.12 2.56 -3.48
CA PHE A 89 11.89 1.75 -3.45
C PHE A 89 10.76 2.38 -4.28
N GLU A 90 10.55 3.70 -4.18
CA GLU A 90 9.51 4.38 -4.94
C GLU A 90 9.76 4.29 -6.46
N VAL A 91 11.03 4.30 -6.89
CA VAL A 91 11.42 4.12 -8.29
C VAL A 91 11.16 2.69 -8.76
N LEU A 92 11.55 1.70 -7.96
CA LEU A 92 11.28 0.29 -8.22
C LEU A 92 9.77 0.04 -8.37
N LEU A 93 8.98 0.50 -7.41
CA LEU A 93 7.54 0.32 -7.41
C LEU A 93 6.89 1.01 -8.61
N THR A 94 7.34 2.21 -8.96
CA THR A 94 6.87 2.94 -10.15
C THR A 94 7.20 2.19 -11.44
N GLU A 95 8.42 1.66 -11.56
CA GLU A 95 8.81 0.83 -12.70
C GLU A 95 7.91 -0.39 -12.84
N CYS A 96 7.66 -1.11 -11.74
CA CYS A 96 6.75 -2.25 -11.69
C CYS A 96 5.34 -1.91 -12.16
N LEU A 97 4.76 -0.82 -11.64
CA LEU A 97 3.38 -0.41 -11.94
C LEU A 97 3.19 0.07 -13.38
N LEU A 98 4.23 0.61 -14.02
CA LEU A 98 4.19 1.07 -15.41
C LEU A 98 4.42 -0.06 -16.42
N LEU A 99 5.03 -1.17 -16.01
CA LEU A 99 5.18 -2.36 -16.84
C LEU A 99 3.89 -3.19 -16.85
N GLN A 100 3.83 -4.20 -17.72
CA GLN A 100 2.75 -5.19 -17.77
C GLN A 100 3.23 -6.56 -17.28
N GLY A 101 2.30 -7.51 -17.11
CA GLY A 101 2.61 -8.88 -16.72
C GLY A 101 3.12 -8.98 -15.28
N ASN A 102 4.12 -9.84 -15.05
CA ASN A 102 4.59 -10.19 -13.70
C ASN A 102 5.12 -8.99 -12.90
N ALA A 103 5.69 -7.99 -13.57
CA ALA A 103 6.14 -6.76 -12.89
C ALA A 103 4.97 -5.94 -12.35
N HIS A 104 3.88 -5.82 -13.13
CA HIS A 104 2.67 -5.12 -12.70
C HIS A 104 2.04 -5.82 -11.49
N VAL A 105 1.88 -7.15 -11.58
CA VAL A 105 1.32 -7.96 -10.50
C VAL A 105 2.12 -7.79 -9.22
N PHE A 106 3.45 -7.83 -9.31
CA PHE A 106 4.33 -7.59 -8.18
C PHE A 106 4.18 -6.17 -7.61
N GLY A 107 4.09 -5.15 -8.46
CA GLY A 107 3.85 -3.76 -8.03
C GLY A 107 2.53 -3.57 -7.29
N GLU A 108 1.44 -4.17 -7.78
CA GLU A 108 0.14 -4.13 -7.10
C GLU A 108 0.17 -4.89 -5.76
N GLN A 109 0.92 -5.99 -5.67
CA GLN A 109 1.12 -6.70 -4.39
C GLN A 109 1.92 -5.88 -3.38
N LEU A 110 2.97 -5.18 -3.81
CA LEU A 110 3.70 -4.25 -2.94
C LEU A 110 2.78 -3.14 -2.40
N LEU A 111 1.94 -2.55 -3.27
CA LEU A 111 0.95 -1.56 -2.85
C LEU A 111 -0.05 -2.14 -1.84
N LEU A 112 -0.51 -3.37 -2.06
CA LEU A 112 -1.44 -4.03 -1.15
C LEU A 112 -0.79 -4.31 0.21
N SER A 113 0.46 -4.77 0.25
CA SER A 113 1.20 -4.96 1.50
C SER A 113 1.40 -3.65 2.25
N MET A 114 1.79 -2.58 1.54
CA MET A 114 1.87 -1.23 2.12
C MET A 114 0.54 -0.81 2.73
N PHE A 115 -0.56 -1.04 1.99
CA PHE A 115 -1.91 -0.69 2.40
C PHE A 115 -2.34 -1.45 3.66
N GLN A 116 -2.15 -2.78 3.68
CA GLN A 116 -2.50 -3.63 4.82
C GLN A 116 -1.73 -3.24 6.08
N LEU A 117 -0.41 -3.06 5.97
CA LEU A 117 0.44 -2.67 7.09
C LEU A 117 0.09 -1.27 7.60
N GLY A 118 -0.11 -0.31 6.68
CA GLY A 118 -0.52 1.05 7.03
C GLY A 118 -1.88 1.10 7.72
N LEU A 119 -2.87 0.37 7.18
CA LEU A 119 -4.21 0.28 7.76
C LEU A 119 -4.17 -0.35 9.16
N GLN A 120 -3.42 -1.44 9.35
CA GLN A 120 -3.25 -2.08 10.66
C GLN A 120 -2.68 -1.11 11.70
N ARG A 121 -1.67 -0.32 11.31
CA ARG A 121 -1.06 0.70 12.18
C ARG A 121 -2.02 1.84 12.51
N TYR A 122 -2.79 2.29 11.52
CA TYR A 122 -3.83 3.29 11.72
C TYR A 122 -4.85 2.82 12.77
N ILE A 123 -5.40 1.61 12.61
CA ILE A 123 -6.36 1.01 13.54
C ILE A 123 -5.74 0.89 14.94
N SER A 124 -4.53 0.35 15.04
CA SER A 124 -3.81 0.21 16.31
C SER A 124 -3.58 1.57 16.99
N SER A 125 -3.29 2.63 16.23
CA SER A 125 -3.11 3.98 16.77
C SER A 125 -4.42 4.57 17.32
N ILE A 126 -5.56 4.23 16.72
CA ILE A 126 -6.87 4.62 17.21
C ILE A 126 -7.21 3.89 18.50
N ASP A 127 -6.98 2.58 18.54
CA ASP A 127 -7.26 1.76 19.72
C ASP A 127 -6.44 2.23 20.92
N GLN A 128 -5.15 2.50 20.73
CA GLN A 128 -4.29 3.08 21.78
C GLN A 128 -4.81 4.43 22.30
N ARG A 129 -5.28 5.32 21.41
CA ARG A 129 -5.87 6.60 21.81
C ARG A 129 -7.16 6.41 22.61
N LYS A 130 -8.03 5.48 22.19
CA LYS A 130 -9.24 5.11 22.93
C LYS A 130 -8.90 4.60 24.32
N THR A 131 -7.97 3.65 24.45
CA THR A 131 -7.53 3.12 25.75
C THR A 131 -6.99 4.22 26.66
N LYS A 132 -6.17 5.14 26.12
CA LYS A 132 -5.66 6.27 26.90
C LYS A 132 -6.78 7.18 27.43
N TRP A 133 -7.78 7.49 26.62
CA TRP A 133 -8.90 8.35 27.04
C TRP A 133 -9.85 7.67 28.02
N ILE A 134 -10.05 6.35 27.91
CA ILE A 134 -10.75 5.55 28.93
C ILE A 134 -10.02 5.69 30.27
N ASN A 135 -8.70 5.50 30.28
CA ASN A 135 -7.89 5.59 31.49
C ASN A 135 -7.85 7.02 32.09
N GLU A 136 -8.02 8.05 31.26
CA GLU A 136 -8.10 9.45 31.71
C GLU A 136 -9.51 9.91 32.11
N GLY A 137 -10.53 9.04 32.03
CA GLY A 137 -11.92 9.39 32.36
C GLY A 137 -12.57 10.38 31.39
N LYS A 138 -12.01 10.57 30.19
CA LYS A 138 -12.43 11.59 29.19
C LYS A 138 -13.27 11.03 28.04
N LEU A 139 -13.81 9.81 28.18
CA LEU A 139 -14.53 9.11 27.09
C LEU A 139 -15.68 9.96 26.49
N ASN A 140 -16.35 10.75 27.32
CA ASN A 140 -17.48 11.60 26.91
C ASN A 140 -17.08 12.78 26.00
N THR A 141 -15.77 13.02 25.81
CA THR A 141 -15.23 14.00 24.84
C THR A 141 -14.70 13.34 23.57
N PHE A 142 -14.86 12.02 23.43
CA PHE A 142 -14.42 11.30 22.24
C PHE A 142 -15.26 11.69 21.03
N ASN A 143 -14.69 12.53 20.17
CA ASN A 143 -15.36 12.99 18.97
C ASN A 143 -15.22 11.90 17.87
N GLU A 144 -16.26 11.07 17.70
CA GLU A 144 -16.28 9.91 16.79
C GLU A 144 -16.01 10.25 15.32
N LYS A 145 -16.20 11.52 14.93
CA LYS A 145 -15.90 12.04 13.59
C LYS A 145 -14.46 11.79 13.10
N TYR A 146 -13.51 11.52 14.01
CA TYR A 146 -12.12 11.23 13.66
C TYR A 146 -11.82 9.75 13.39
N VAL A 147 -12.80 8.85 13.56
CA VAL A 147 -12.57 7.39 13.58
C VAL A 147 -13.40 6.58 12.58
N GLU A 148 -14.39 7.18 11.93
CA GLU A 148 -15.30 6.47 11.02
C GLU A 148 -14.63 5.99 9.72
N LEU A 149 -13.79 4.96 9.82
CA LEU A 149 -13.75 3.92 8.80
C LEU A 149 -14.95 3.00 9.07
N PRO A 150 -15.81 2.72 8.09
CA PRO A 150 -16.83 1.70 8.27
C PRO A 150 -16.13 0.38 8.65
N ILE A 151 -16.46 -0.15 9.83
CA ILE A 151 -15.85 -1.37 10.39
C ILE A 151 -16.18 -2.59 9.52
N THR A 152 -17.22 -2.48 8.69
CA THR A 152 -17.53 -3.43 7.62
C THR A 152 -16.94 -2.96 6.29
N PRO A 153 -15.92 -3.65 5.73
CA PRO A 153 -15.56 -3.42 4.34
C PRO A 153 -16.80 -3.61 3.47
N SER A 154 -17.04 -2.71 2.52
CA SER A 154 -18.07 -2.91 1.52
C SER A 154 -17.81 -4.24 0.79
N PRO A 155 -18.86 -5.02 0.45
CA PRO A 155 -18.73 -6.28 -0.27
C PRO A 155 -18.43 -5.98 -1.75
N THR A 156 -17.31 -5.31 -2.02
CA THR A 156 -16.79 -5.17 -3.37
C THR A 156 -15.80 -6.30 -3.55
N SER A 157 -16.37 -7.44 -3.89
CA SER A 157 -15.76 -8.60 -4.52
C SER A 157 -14.43 -8.29 -5.22
N TYR A 158 -13.34 -8.79 -4.61
CA TYR A 158 -11.99 -8.89 -5.21
C TYR A 158 -11.95 -9.69 -6.53
N SER A 159 -13.08 -10.23 -7.00
CA SER A 159 -13.19 -10.98 -8.25
C SER A 159 -13.23 -10.13 -9.52
N SER A 160 -13.34 -8.81 -9.41
CA SER A 160 -13.39 -7.94 -10.60
C SER A 160 -12.02 -7.45 -11.10
N PHE A 161 -10.93 -7.75 -10.37
CA PHE A 161 -9.57 -7.39 -10.79
C PHE A 161 -8.88 -8.43 -11.67
N TYR A 162 -9.40 -9.67 -11.72
CA TYR A 162 -8.91 -10.69 -12.63
C TYR A 162 -9.96 -10.92 -13.71
N GLY A 163 -9.68 -10.45 -14.92
CA GLY A 163 -10.39 -10.85 -16.13
C GLY A 163 -10.18 -12.33 -16.48
N LEU A 164 -10.26 -13.23 -15.49
CA LEU A 164 -10.37 -14.66 -15.70
C LEU A 164 -11.85 -14.98 -15.80
N LYS A 165 -12.34 -15.01 -17.05
CA LYS A 165 -13.57 -15.73 -17.38
C LYS A 165 -13.28 -17.22 -17.20
N TYR A 166 -14.00 -17.88 -16.30
CA TYR A 166 -14.29 -19.29 -16.45
C TYR A 166 -15.39 -19.47 -17.49
#